data_AF-A0A1Q3HJU7-F1
#
_entry.id   AF-A0A1Q3HJU7-F1
#
_cell.length_a   1.000
_cell.length_b   1.000
_cell.length_c   1.000
_cell.angle_alpha   90.00
_cell.angle_beta   90.00
_cell.angle_gamma   90.00
#
_symmetry.space_group_name_H-M   'P 1'
#
loop_
_entity.id
_entity.type
_entity.pdbx_description
1 polymer ?
#
loop_
_entity_poly.entity_id
_entity_poly.type
_entity_poly.pdbx_seq_one_letter_code
_entity_poly.pdbx_strand_id
1 'polypeptide(L)'
;MTNPKWLEVAARSSGQHTWTLGYVFEKYREYKGKSAEALAEELGCSLEKLAWLSLCRRPSEERFAEHLEQIGNRFEVKPHRLAAVIRHVEVLDVLPVSRDANEEEGEESFLLAARDYTDEDDETNS
;
A
#
# COMPACT_ATOMS: atom_id res chain seq x y z
N MET A 1 -3.02 -13.72 -27.60
CA MET A 1 -1.56 -13.57 -27.80
C MET A 1 -0.90 -14.66 -26.98
N THR A 2 0.17 -15.29 -27.45
CA THR A 2 0.88 -16.30 -26.63
C THR A 2 1.72 -15.56 -25.59
N ASN A 3 1.40 -15.76 -24.32
CA ASN A 3 2.07 -15.09 -23.23
C ASN A 3 3.50 -15.64 -23.08
N PRO A 4 4.54 -14.80 -23.07
CA PRO A 4 5.90 -15.33 -22.97
C PRO A 4 6.15 -15.88 -21.57
N LYS A 5 6.89 -16.99 -21.48
CA LYS A 5 7.20 -17.67 -20.21
C LYS A 5 7.89 -16.77 -19.18
N TRP A 6 8.59 -15.72 -19.64
CA TRP A 6 9.27 -14.78 -18.74
C TRP A 6 8.33 -13.78 -18.08
N LEU A 7 7.09 -13.60 -18.58
CA LEU A 7 6.21 -12.54 -18.10
C LEU A 7 5.82 -12.72 -16.64
N GLU A 8 5.48 -13.93 -16.22
CA GLU A 8 5.10 -14.19 -14.82
C GLU A 8 6.25 -13.87 -13.86
N VAL A 9 7.47 -14.23 -14.26
CA VAL A 9 8.69 -13.95 -13.49
C VAL A 9 8.94 -12.44 -13.43
N ALA A 10 8.82 -11.73 -14.54
CA ALA A 10 8.99 -10.28 -14.59
C ALA A 10 7.90 -9.54 -13.80
N ALA A 11 6.64 -9.96 -13.90
CA ALA A 11 5.53 -9.40 -13.15
C ALA A 11 5.75 -9.58 -11.64
N ARG A 12 6.20 -10.76 -11.20
CA ARG A 12 6.58 -10.98 -9.79
C ARG A 12 7.76 -10.11 -9.37
N SER A 13 8.80 -10.02 -10.19
CA SER A 13 9.99 -9.22 -9.89
C SER A 13 9.69 -7.71 -9.84
N SER A 14 8.70 -7.23 -10.61
CA SER A 14 8.31 -5.82 -10.61
C SER A 14 7.76 -5.37 -9.25
N GLY A 15 7.23 -6.29 -8.45
CA GLY A 15 6.82 -6.07 -7.06
C GLY A 15 7.91 -5.43 -6.18
N GLN A 16 9.19 -5.69 -6.49
CA GLN A 16 10.34 -5.16 -5.74
C GLN A 16 10.72 -3.72 -6.14
N HIS A 17 10.04 -3.13 -7.12
CA HIS A 17 10.37 -1.83 -7.69
C HIS A 17 9.22 -0.84 -7.51
N THR A 18 9.38 0.08 -6.55
CA THR A 18 8.37 1.09 -6.13
C THR A 18 7.83 1.97 -7.26
N TRP A 19 8.60 2.13 -8.34
CA TRP A 19 8.24 2.91 -9.52
C TRP A 19 7.35 2.15 -10.52
N THR A 20 7.03 0.88 -10.27
CA THR A 20 6.18 0.05 -11.14
C THR A 20 4.78 -0.11 -10.57
N LEU A 21 3.82 -0.47 -11.42
CA LEU A 21 2.50 -0.92 -10.95
C LEU A 21 2.56 -2.29 -10.27
N GLY A 22 3.58 -3.11 -10.52
CA GLY A 22 3.79 -4.38 -9.83
C GLY A 22 3.89 -4.21 -8.32
N TYR A 23 4.70 -3.26 -7.86
CA TYR A 23 4.78 -2.89 -6.44
C TYR A 23 3.42 -2.46 -5.89
N VAL A 24 2.70 -1.60 -6.62
CA VAL A 24 1.37 -1.13 -6.22
C VAL A 24 0.40 -2.30 -6.08
N PHE A 25 0.37 -3.24 -7.02
CA PHE A 25 -0.53 -4.38 -6.99
C PHE A 25 -0.19 -5.36 -5.87
N GLU A 26 1.10 -5.57 -5.59
CA GLU A 26 1.54 -6.37 -4.45
C GLU A 26 1.08 -5.75 -3.13
N LYS A 27 1.38 -4.46 -2.90
CA LYS A 27 0.96 -3.74 -1.69
C LYS A 27 -0.54 -3.71 -1.51
N TYR A 28 -1.29 -3.41 -2.59
CA TYR A 28 -2.74 -3.40 -2.54
C TYR A 28 -3.31 -4.75 -2.11
N ARG A 29 -2.74 -5.84 -2.64
CA ARG A 29 -3.14 -7.21 -2.28
C ARG A 29 -2.79 -7.55 -0.85
N GLU A 30 -1.62 -7.15 -0.37
CA GLU A 30 -1.22 -7.30 1.04
C GLU A 30 -2.20 -6.56 1.96
N TYR A 31 -2.47 -5.28 1.70
CA TYR A 31 -3.38 -4.47 2.51
C TYR A 31 -4.83 -4.98 2.52
N LYS A 32 -5.28 -5.59 1.42
CA LYS A 32 -6.64 -6.11 1.30
C LYS A 32 -6.78 -7.61 1.55
N GLY A 33 -5.67 -8.33 1.78
CA GLY A 33 -5.68 -9.80 1.86
C GLY A 33 -6.20 -10.47 0.58
N LYS A 34 -5.88 -9.94 -0.61
CA LYS A 34 -6.44 -10.40 -1.90
C LYS A 34 -5.47 -11.25 -2.72
N SER A 35 -6.03 -12.24 -3.43
CA SER A 35 -5.30 -12.97 -4.47
C SER A 35 -5.10 -12.12 -5.74
N ALA A 36 -4.26 -12.61 -6.67
CA ALA A 36 -4.06 -11.92 -7.94
C ALA A 36 -5.32 -11.97 -8.83
N GLU A 37 -6.08 -13.06 -8.76
CA GLU A 37 -7.34 -13.28 -9.46
C GLU A 37 -8.39 -12.25 -9.02
N ALA A 38 -8.52 -12.06 -7.70
CA ALA A 38 -9.46 -11.09 -7.14
C ALA A 38 -9.10 -9.65 -7.56
N LEU A 39 -7.82 -9.31 -7.64
CA LEU A 39 -7.37 -8.01 -8.14
C LEU A 39 -7.66 -7.86 -9.65
N ALA A 40 -7.42 -8.89 -10.45
CA ALA A 40 -7.71 -8.87 -11.89
C ALA A 40 -9.21 -8.65 -12.13
N GLU A 41 -10.07 -9.36 -11.40
CA GLU A 41 -11.53 -9.19 -11.45
C GLU A 41 -11.95 -7.77 -11.04
N GLU A 42 -11.36 -7.24 -9.97
CA GLU A 42 -11.60 -5.87 -9.51
C GLU A 42 -11.22 -4.86 -10.60
N LEU A 43 -10.06 -5.01 -11.25
CA LEU A 43 -9.65 -4.15 -12.35
C LEU A 43 -10.42 -4.40 -13.66
N GLY A 44 -11.18 -5.50 -13.73
CA GLY A 44 -11.94 -5.91 -14.90
C GLY A 44 -11.05 -6.45 -16.02
N CYS A 45 -9.93 -7.11 -15.68
CA CYS A 45 -8.98 -7.65 -16.63
C CYS A 45 -8.66 -9.14 -16.35
N SER A 46 -7.94 -9.79 -17.27
CA SER A 46 -7.43 -11.14 -17.05
C SER A 46 -6.14 -11.11 -16.23
N LEU A 47 -5.77 -12.25 -15.62
CA LEU A 47 -4.46 -12.42 -14.97
C LEU A 47 -3.29 -12.10 -15.92
N GLU A 48 -3.42 -12.46 -17.19
CA GLU A 48 -2.42 -12.13 -18.21
C GLU A 48 -2.26 -10.61 -18.37
N LYS A 49 -3.38 -9.88 -18.50
CA LYS A 49 -3.34 -8.41 -18.59
C LYS A 49 -2.80 -7.80 -17.30
N LEU A 50 -3.15 -8.36 -16.14
CA LEU A 50 -2.60 -7.93 -14.86
C LEU A 50 -1.07 -8.08 -14.83
N ALA A 51 -0.54 -9.20 -15.32
CA ALA A 51 0.91 -9.42 -15.38
C ALA A 51 1.62 -8.41 -16.30
N TRP A 52 1.02 -8.06 -17.43
CA TRP A 52 1.54 -6.99 -18.30
C TRP A 52 1.45 -5.61 -17.63
N LEU A 53 0.35 -5.31 -16.96
CA LEU A 53 0.16 -4.05 -16.22
C LEU A 53 1.20 -3.89 -15.12
N SER A 54 1.58 -4.97 -14.43
CA SER A 54 2.62 -4.92 -13.38
C SER A 54 3.95 -4.34 -13.89
N LEU A 55 4.26 -4.51 -15.17
CA LEU A 55 5.48 -3.98 -15.79
C LEU A 55 5.38 -2.49 -16.14
N CYS A 56 4.18 -1.92 -16.15
CA CYS A 56 4.02 -0.50 -16.44
C CYS A 56 4.64 0.34 -15.34
N ARG A 57 5.18 1.50 -15.75
CA ARG A 57 5.59 2.53 -14.81
C ARG A 57 4.36 3.04 -14.07
N ARG A 58 4.52 3.29 -12.77
CA ARG A 58 3.54 3.96 -11.96
C ARG A 58 3.29 5.38 -12.52
N PRO A 59 2.03 5.79 -12.71
CA PRO A 59 1.69 7.15 -13.13
C PRO A 59 2.32 8.21 -12.22
N SER A 60 3.01 9.20 -12.79
CA SER A 60 3.47 10.36 -12.02
C SER A 60 2.30 11.26 -11.64
N GLU A 61 2.45 12.04 -10.56
CA GLU A 61 1.41 12.94 -10.09
C GLU A 61 1.05 14.02 -11.11
N GLU A 62 2.04 14.58 -11.83
CA GLU A 62 1.79 15.68 -12.77
C GLU A 62 0.97 15.25 -13.98
N ARG A 63 1.06 13.97 -14.37
CA ARG A 63 0.41 13.41 -15.57
C ARG A 63 -0.48 12.21 -15.23
N PHE A 64 -1.00 12.18 -14.01
CA PHE A 64 -1.69 11.00 -13.47
C PHE A 64 -2.87 10.57 -14.35
N ALA A 65 -3.76 11.51 -14.67
CA ALA A 65 -4.94 11.23 -15.49
C ALA A 65 -4.57 10.76 -16.91
N GLU A 66 -3.59 11.42 -17.53
CA GLU A 66 -3.13 11.06 -18.88
C GLU A 66 -2.54 9.65 -18.93
N HIS A 67 -1.66 9.32 -17.97
CA HIS A 67 -1.08 7.98 -17.90
C HIS A 67 -2.14 6.91 -17.64
N LEU A 68 -3.14 7.20 -16.79
CA LEU A 68 -4.25 6.27 -16.54
C LEU A 68 -5.09 6.02 -17.79
N GLU A 69 -5.35 7.05 -18.59
CA GLU A 69 -6.06 6.90 -19.86
C GLU A 69 -5.24 6.08 -20.86
N GLN A 70 -3.94 6.35 -20.98
CA GLN A 70 -3.06 5.59 -21.87
C GLN A 70 -3.03 4.09 -21.49
N ILE A 71 -2.87 3.79 -20.21
CA ILE A 71 -2.88 2.42 -19.68
C ILE A 71 -4.26 1.78 -19.87
N GLY A 72 -5.32 2.51 -19.53
CA GLY A 72 -6.70 2.06 -19.68
C GLY A 72 -7.04 1.68 -21.11
N ASN A 73 -6.67 2.51 -22.07
CA ASN A 73 -6.88 2.26 -23.50
C ASN A 73 -6.02 1.10 -24.00
N ARG A 74 -4.75 1.01 -23.57
CA ARG A 74 -3.81 -0.04 -24.00
C ARG A 74 -4.21 -1.44 -23.56
N PHE A 75 -4.72 -1.57 -22.33
CA PHE A 75 -5.01 -2.86 -21.68
C PHE A 75 -6.51 -3.12 -21.50
N GLU A 76 -7.37 -2.20 -21.93
CA GLU A 76 -8.82 -2.24 -21.78
C GLU A 76 -9.24 -2.39 -20.30
N VAL A 77 -8.55 -1.66 -19.42
CA VAL A 77 -8.88 -1.59 -17.99
C VAL A 77 -9.54 -0.28 -17.66
N LYS A 78 -10.43 -0.29 -16.67
CA LYS A 78 -11.19 0.90 -16.25
C LYS A 78 -10.26 1.88 -15.53
N PRO A 79 -9.99 3.09 -16.07
CA PRO A 79 -9.02 4.02 -15.48
C PRO A 79 -9.34 4.40 -14.03
N HIS A 80 -10.62 4.57 -13.70
CA HIS A 80 -11.07 4.90 -12.34
C HIS A 80 -10.77 3.78 -11.32
N ARG A 81 -10.83 2.51 -11.73
CA ARG A 81 -10.52 1.38 -10.84
C ARG A 81 -9.01 1.30 -10.58
N LEU A 82 -8.22 1.51 -11.63
CA LEU A 82 -6.76 1.57 -11.50
C LEU A 82 -6.33 2.75 -10.62
N ALA A 83 -6.96 3.92 -10.79
CA ALA A 83 -6.74 5.09 -9.94
C ALA A 83 -7.01 4.77 -8.46
N ALA A 84 -8.15 4.13 -8.16
CA ALA A 84 -8.51 3.78 -6.80
C ALA A 84 -7.47 2.85 -6.14
N VAL A 85 -6.97 1.84 -6.87
CA VAL A 85 -5.91 0.95 -6.39
C VAL A 85 -4.62 1.72 -6.09
N ILE A 86 -4.17 2.57 -7.01
CA ILE A 86 -2.93 3.37 -6.83
C ILE A 86 -3.08 4.32 -5.63
N ARG A 87 -4.18 5.06 -5.55
CA ARG A 87 -4.44 6.00 -4.44
C ARG A 87 -4.56 5.30 -3.10
N HIS A 88 -5.09 4.09 -3.06
CA HIS A 88 -5.17 3.31 -1.82
C HIS A 88 -3.79 3.00 -1.26
N VAL A 89 -2.87 2.54 -2.13
CA VAL A 89 -1.48 2.25 -1.73
C VAL A 89 -0.75 3.54 -1.35
N GLU A 90 -0.93 4.63 -2.11
CA GLU A 90 -0.34 5.93 -1.77
C GLU A 90 -0.69 6.42 -0.37
N VAL A 91 -1.96 6.29 0.01
CA VAL A 91 -2.41 6.71 1.34
C VAL A 91 -1.80 5.81 2.43
N LEU A 92 -1.76 4.50 2.20
CA LEU A 92 -1.28 3.54 3.20
C LEU A 92 0.25 3.48 3.33
N ASP A 93 0.99 3.71 2.25
CA ASP A 93 2.47 3.76 2.25
C ASP A 93 3.01 4.97 3.04
N VAL A 94 2.24 6.07 3.13
CA VAL A 94 2.62 7.29 3.86
C VAL A 94 2.35 7.15 5.36
N LEU A 95 1.46 6.25 5.77
CA LEU A 95 1.20 6.01 7.18
C LEU A 95 2.41 5.28 7.79
N PRO A 96 2.98 5.77 8.91
CA PRO A 96 3.97 5.00 9.62
C PRO A 96 3.32 3.66 9.99
N VAL A 97 3.97 2.55 9.62
CA VAL A 97 3.59 1.23 10.12
C VAL A 97 3.65 1.37 11.63
N SER A 98 2.47 1.42 12.27
CA SER A 98 2.38 1.39 13.73
C SER A 98 3.00 0.06 14.11
N ARG A 99 4.22 0.17 14.67
CA ARG A 99 5.13 -0.92 14.94
C ARG A 99 4.60 -1.65 16.18
N ASP A 100 3.45 -2.28 16.06
CA ASP A 100 2.86 -3.00 17.18
C ASP A 100 3.25 -4.48 17.14
N ALA A 101 3.92 -4.86 18.24
CA ALA A 101 4.11 -6.21 18.77
C ALA A 101 5.04 -7.15 18.00
N ASN A 102 6.34 -6.86 18.05
CA ASN A 102 7.27 -7.90 18.51
C ASN A 102 8.48 -7.26 19.20
N GLU A 103 8.64 -7.64 20.45
CA GLU A 103 9.71 -7.30 21.38
C GLU A 103 11.07 -7.66 20.77
N GLU A 104 12.04 -6.75 20.87
CA GLU A 104 13.34 -7.06 21.50
C GLU A 104 14.19 -5.76 21.60
N GLU A 105 14.45 -5.43 22.86
CA GLU A 105 15.59 -4.68 23.40
C GLU A 105 15.77 -3.19 23.04
N GLY A 106 15.34 -2.36 23.98
CA GLY A 106 16.23 -1.35 24.55
C GLY A 106 16.13 0.03 23.95
N GLU A 107 15.13 0.81 24.36
CA GLU A 107 15.30 2.23 24.64
C GLU A 107 14.15 2.69 25.55
N GLU A 108 14.52 3.08 26.77
CA GLU A 108 13.64 3.53 27.83
C GLU A 108 12.77 4.70 27.36
N SER A 109 11.54 4.43 26.94
CA SER A 109 10.52 5.47 26.85
C SER A 109 10.02 5.78 28.26
N PHE A 110 10.71 6.72 28.89
CA PHE A 110 10.29 7.36 30.14
C PHE A 110 8.96 8.09 29.92
N LEU A 111 7.84 7.37 30.02
CA LEU A 111 6.52 7.99 30.10
C LEU A 111 6.29 8.43 31.55
N LEU A 112 6.58 9.71 31.80
CA LEU A 112 6.23 10.41 33.04
C LEU A 112 4.70 10.46 33.19
N ALA A 113 4.16 9.62 34.07
CA ALA A 113 2.80 9.76 34.56
C ALA A 113 2.69 11.03 35.42
N ALA A 114 1.73 11.89 35.10
CA ALA A 114 1.37 13.02 35.94
C ALA A 114 0.84 12.51 37.28
N ARG A 115 1.57 12.79 38.37
CA ARG A 115 1.07 12.60 39.73
C ARG A 115 0.09 13.72 40.05
N ASP A 116 -1.17 13.33 40.15
CA ASP A 116 -2.25 14.14 40.71
C ASP A 116 -1.91 14.44 42.18
N TYR A 117 -1.71 15.71 42.52
CA TYR A 117 -1.61 16.13 43.92
C TYR A 117 -3.03 16.35 44.42
N THR A 118 -3.52 15.45 45.27
CA THR A 118 -4.67 15.74 46.11
C THR A 118 -4.21 16.64 47.25
N ASP A 119 -4.70 17.88 47.23
CA ASP A 119 -4.79 18.75 48.40
C ASP A 119 -5.51 17.99 49.52
N GLU A 120 -4.80 17.68 50.60
CA GLU A 120 -5.40 17.32 51.88
C GLU A 120 -4.78 18.24 52.94
N ASP A 121 -5.48 19.35 53.18
CA ASP A 121 -5.50 20.03 54.47
C ASP A 121 -5.73 18.99 55.58
N ASP A 122 -4.85 18.93 56.57
CA ASP A 122 -5.31 18.67 57.93
C ASP A 122 -4.49 19.47 58.93
N GLU A 123 -5.21 20.33 59.65
CA GLU A 123 -4.78 21.08 60.81
C GLU A 123 -4.44 20.13 61.98
N THR A 124 -3.87 20.71 63.04
CA THR A 124 -3.71 20.16 64.41
C THR A 124 -2.46 19.27 64.61
N ASN A 125 -1.68 19.32 65.69
CA ASN A 125 -1.87 19.87 67.03
C ASN A 125 -0.49 19.96 67.75
N SER A 126 -0.38 20.95 68.63
CA SER A 126 0.57 21.12 69.77
C SER A 126 1.97 21.69 69.54
#